data_AF-A0A8T5GF39-F1
#
_entry.id   AF-A0A8T5GF39-F1
#
_cell.length_a   1.000
_cell.length_b   1.000
_cell.length_c   1.000
_cell.angle_alpha   90.00
_cell.angle_beta   90.00
_cell.angle_gamma   90.00
#
_symmetry.space_group_name_H-M   'P 1'
#
loop_
_entity.id
_entity.type
_entity.pdbx_description
1 polymer ?
#
loop_
_entity_poly.entity_id
_entity_poly.type
_entity_poly.pdbx_seq_one_letter_code
_entity_poly.pdbx_strand_id
1 'polypeptide(L)'
;MKPFALLTYAIIAIVIAGLVVTLMVQFFPTENVYDKLRDGLEFSETTSNLGVAHYTGKMQMTKDLIITKTALNKDNISLAVECNNPQLCCSNGETCSKPVEWSYEKIKFKRNENIATYTRCKTYFEELVCRIYFGQMPAQAKIKNVEYVDDGGKINSIVKVTNSGESELTLGENSLKVLKKIGEEWVDTKNTYPIKEINLLTPNQEHSFVWEIELMSGGEYKLDFKFEGTNAGHDTDGFDLVVGKNTDCKRDESRIELQDYNTTTMRVINFCRGCKFGYECLAKWLEKNDGNNYDVYQTNSVQYLREMFDNEKCDRELNEEIGYYSVQGNCIPRYDILPTSSLEKGVCCIKGVEAVPNPCEVEPESTKCVVDWLPQNPEYVCPIEIDVSAYSNGCNANEWFNTSGTIE
;
A
#
# COMPACT_ATOMS: atom_id res chain seq x y z
N MET A 1 42.45 -32.34 -64.03
CA MET A 1 41.03 -32.71 -63.90
C MET A 1 40.32 -32.36 -65.21
N LYS A 2 39.49 -33.27 -65.76
CA LYS A 2 38.81 -33.01 -67.04
C LYS A 2 37.67 -32.01 -66.80
N PRO A 3 37.59 -30.89 -67.55
CA PRO A 3 36.59 -29.83 -67.33
C PRO A 3 35.14 -30.35 -67.40
N PHE A 4 34.91 -31.41 -68.18
CA PHE A 4 33.62 -32.10 -68.25
C PHE A 4 33.18 -32.72 -66.92
N ALA A 5 34.10 -33.32 -66.16
CA ALA A 5 33.73 -33.95 -64.88
C ALA A 5 33.29 -32.90 -63.85
N LEU A 6 33.93 -31.73 -63.87
CA LEU A 6 33.63 -30.62 -62.96
C LEU A 6 32.24 -30.01 -63.25
N LEU A 7 31.88 -29.90 -64.53
CA LEU A 7 30.55 -29.47 -64.96
C LEU A 7 29.47 -30.47 -64.49
N THR A 8 29.71 -31.78 -64.63
CA THR A 8 28.77 -32.81 -64.21
C THR A 8 28.55 -32.79 -62.69
N TYR A 9 29.62 -32.64 -61.90
CA TYR A 9 29.48 -32.51 -60.44
C TYR A 9 28.73 -31.25 -60.03
N ALA A 10 28.93 -30.12 -60.72
CA ALA A 10 28.19 -28.89 -60.44
C ALA A 10 26.69 -29.04 -60.73
N ILE A 11 26.33 -29.68 -61.85
CA ILE A 11 24.92 -29.94 -62.20
C ILE A 11 24.28 -30.88 -61.17
N ILE A 12 24.95 -31.97 -60.79
CA ILE A 12 24.45 -32.91 -59.78
C ILE A 12 24.26 -32.20 -58.43
N ALA A 13 25.21 -31.35 -58.02
CA ALA A 13 25.10 -30.60 -56.77
C ALA A 13 23.92 -29.62 -56.78
N ILE A 14 23.65 -28.93 -57.90
CA ILE A 14 22.50 -28.03 -58.04
C ILE A 14 21.19 -28.81 -57.99
N VAL A 15 21.11 -29.97 -58.65
CA VAL A 15 19.91 -30.84 -58.63
C VAL A 15 19.66 -31.34 -57.22
N ILE A 16 20.68 -31.82 -56.50
CA ILE A 16 20.55 -32.28 -55.12
C ILE A 16 20.16 -31.13 -54.19
N ALA A 17 20.78 -29.96 -54.32
CA ALA A 17 20.42 -28.79 -53.52
C ALA A 17 18.96 -28.36 -53.77
N GLY A 18 18.51 -28.36 -55.03
CA GLY A 18 17.12 -28.10 -55.39
C GLY A 18 16.17 -29.13 -54.77
N LEU A 19 16.52 -30.40 -54.80
CA LEU A 19 15.71 -31.49 -54.22
C LEU A 19 15.62 -31.35 -52.69
N VAL A 20 16.72 -31.01 -52.02
CA VAL A 20 16.75 -30.75 -50.57
C VAL A 20 15.87 -29.55 -50.21
N VAL A 21 15.95 -28.44 -50.95
CA VAL A 21 15.08 -27.27 -50.73
C VAL A 21 13.61 -27.62 -50.93
N THR A 22 13.29 -28.38 -51.98
CA THR A 22 11.89 -28.77 -52.28
C THR A 22 11.33 -29.71 -51.21
N LEU A 23 12.15 -30.66 -50.73
CA LEU A 23 11.80 -31.53 -49.61
C LEU A 23 11.62 -30.74 -48.31
N MET A 24 12.50 -29.79 -47.99
CA MET A 24 12.35 -28.93 -46.82
C MET A 24 11.02 -28.18 -46.84
N VAL A 25 10.59 -27.63 -47.99
CA VAL A 25 9.30 -26.93 -48.11
C VAL A 25 8.09 -27.87 -47.94
N GLN A 26 8.21 -29.15 -48.30
CA GLN A 26 7.15 -30.13 -48.07
C GLN A 26 7.09 -30.66 -46.64
N PHE A 27 8.23 -30.71 -45.93
CA PHE A 27 8.31 -31.23 -44.56
C PHE A 27 8.03 -30.18 -43.48
N PHE A 28 8.16 -28.88 -43.78
CA PHE A 28 7.71 -27.82 -42.89
C PHE A 28 6.35 -27.29 -43.37
N PRO A 29 5.22 -27.83 -42.86
CA PRO A 29 3.92 -27.26 -43.17
C PRO A 29 3.96 -25.78 -42.82
N THR A 30 3.55 -24.92 -43.76
CA THR A 30 3.29 -23.52 -43.47
C THR A 30 2.15 -23.50 -42.46
N GLU A 31 2.47 -23.37 -41.18
CA GLU A 31 1.50 -23.28 -40.11
C GLU A 31 0.44 -22.25 -40.46
N ASN A 32 -0.83 -22.66 -40.36
CA ASN A 32 -1.96 -21.83 -40.71
C ASN A 32 -1.98 -20.59 -39.79
N VAL A 33 -2.06 -19.40 -40.39
CA VAL A 33 -2.13 -18.12 -39.67
C VAL A 33 -3.26 -18.13 -38.63
N TYR A 34 -4.40 -18.73 -38.96
CA TYR A 34 -5.53 -18.80 -38.04
C TYR A 34 -5.25 -19.65 -36.80
N ASP A 35 -4.51 -20.75 -36.96
CA ASP A 35 -4.19 -21.65 -35.86
C ASP A 35 -3.22 -20.94 -34.90
N LYS A 36 -2.17 -20.28 -35.42
CA LYS A 36 -1.28 -19.45 -34.60
C LYS A 36 -1.98 -18.36 -33.81
N LEU A 37 -2.93 -17.67 -34.46
CA LEU A 37 -3.70 -16.63 -33.81
C LEU A 37 -4.57 -17.18 -32.69
N ARG A 38 -5.17 -18.36 -32.89
CA ARG A 38 -5.95 -19.06 -31.85
C ARG A 38 -5.07 -19.51 -30.70
N ASP A 39 -3.91 -20.10 -30.98
CA ASP A 39 -2.95 -20.52 -29.94
C ASP A 39 -2.48 -19.32 -29.11
N GLY A 40 -2.19 -18.19 -29.76
CA GLY A 40 -1.83 -16.94 -29.09
C GLY A 40 -2.95 -16.40 -28.20
N LEU A 41 -4.19 -16.42 -28.67
CA LEU A 41 -5.35 -16.03 -27.87
C LEU A 41 -5.54 -16.96 -26.67
N GLU A 42 -5.49 -18.27 -26.86
CA GLU A 42 -5.59 -19.26 -25.77
C GLU A 42 -4.55 -19.05 -24.69
N PHE A 43 -3.32 -18.73 -25.09
CA PHE A 43 -2.26 -18.39 -24.14
C PHE A 43 -2.61 -17.13 -23.33
N SER A 44 -3.08 -16.07 -23.98
CA SER A 44 -3.49 -14.81 -23.34
C SER A 44 -4.75 -14.93 -22.48
N GLU A 45 -5.61 -15.92 -22.72
CA GLU A 45 -6.84 -16.16 -21.94
C GLU A 45 -6.55 -16.75 -20.55
N THR A 46 -5.38 -17.34 -20.33
CA THR A 46 -5.02 -17.93 -19.03
C THR A 46 -4.90 -16.89 -17.91
N THR A 47 -5.33 -17.25 -16.70
CA THR A 47 -5.36 -16.34 -15.55
C THR A 47 -4.01 -15.69 -15.23
N SER A 48 -2.90 -16.42 -15.45
CA SER A 48 -1.54 -15.90 -15.23
C SER A 48 -1.08 -14.89 -16.27
N ASN A 49 -1.72 -14.82 -17.44
CA ASN A 49 -1.32 -13.97 -18.56
C ASN A 49 -2.34 -12.86 -18.88
N LEU A 50 -3.42 -12.76 -18.09
CA LEU A 50 -4.41 -11.68 -18.26
C LEU A 50 -3.73 -10.32 -18.11
N GLY A 51 -4.07 -9.41 -19.02
CA GLY A 51 -3.51 -8.05 -19.06
C GLY A 51 -2.09 -7.97 -19.64
N VAL A 52 -1.46 -9.09 -20.02
CA VAL A 52 -0.09 -9.10 -20.55
C VAL A 52 -0.09 -9.35 -22.06
N ALA A 53 0.68 -8.55 -22.79
CA ALA A 53 0.89 -8.74 -24.22
C ALA A 53 1.79 -9.97 -24.49
N HIS A 54 1.27 -10.95 -25.22
CA HIS A 54 1.98 -12.13 -25.67
C HIS A 54 2.42 -12.00 -27.13
N TYR A 55 3.67 -12.34 -27.43
CA TYR A 55 4.19 -12.33 -28.79
C TYR A 55 3.91 -13.68 -29.49
N THR A 56 2.97 -13.67 -30.43
CA THR A 56 2.56 -14.84 -31.22
C THR A 56 3.57 -15.18 -32.32
N GLY A 57 4.48 -14.26 -32.66
CA GLY A 57 5.52 -14.45 -33.66
C GLY A 57 5.43 -13.48 -34.84
N LYS A 58 6.38 -13.61 -35.77
CA LYS A 58 6.33 -12.98 -37.09
C LYS A 58 5.64 -13.93 -38.07
N MET A 59 4.50 -13.52 -38.58
CA MET A 59 3.69 -14.33 -39.49
C MET A 59 3.78 -13.79 -40.91
N GLN A 60 3.95 -14.72 -41.86
CA GLN A 60 3.91 -14.41 -43.28
C GLN A 60 2.46 -14.34 -43.73
N MET A 61 1.99 -13.12 -43.95
CA MET A 61 0.66 -12.82 -44.45
C MET A 61 0.70 -12.79 -45.97
N THR A 62 -0.25 -13.47 -46.61
CA THR A 62 -0.39 -13.46 -48.06
C THR A 62 -1.27 -12.30 -48.50
N LYS A 63 -1.00 -11.78 -49.71
CA LYS A 63 -1.83 -10.81 -50.37
C LYS A 63 -3.29 -11.31 -50.44
N ASP A 64 -4.22 -10.39 -50.24
CA ASP A 64 -5.67 -10.59 -50.24
C ASP A 64 -6.19 -11.47 -49.09
N LEU A 65 -5.33 -11.86 -48.13
CA LEU A 65 -5.77 -12.45 -46.88
C LEU A 65 -6.63 -11.45 -46.11
N ILE A 66 -7.79 -11.90 -45.66
CA ILE A 66 -8.70 -11.16 -44.80
C ILE A 66 -8.88 -11.99 -43.54
N ILE A 67 -8.62 -11.37 -42.39
CA ILE A 67 -8.88 -11.96 -41.08
C ILE A 67 -10.01 -11.15 -40.45
N THR A 68 -11.09 -11.83 -40.06
CA THR A 68 -12.23 -11.21 -39.39
C THR A 68 -12.30 -11.69 -37.94
N LYS A 69 -12.83 -10.84 -37.05
CA LYS A 69 -13.09 -11.24 -35.66
C LYS A 69 -13.93 -12.51 -35.59
N THR A 70 -14.92 -12.66 -36.47
CA THR A 70 -15.83 -13.82 -36.50
C THR A 70 -15.14 -15.15 -36.80
N ALA A 71 -14.06 -15.15 -37.59
CA ALA A 71 -13.32 -16.37 -37.90
C ALA A 71 -12.47 -16.88 -36.72
N LEU A 72 -12.16 -15.97 -35.79
CA LEU A 72 -11.33 -16.21 -34.61
C LEU A 72 -12.13 -16.22 -33.31
N ASN A 73 -13.41 -15.82 -33.34
CA ASN A 73 -14.21 -15.66 -32.14
C ASN A 73 -14.56 -17.02 -31.52
N LYS A 74 -14.47 -17.09 -30.19
CA LYS A 74 -15.03 -18.17 -29.38
C LYS A 74 -16.29 -17.66 -28.67
N ASP A 75 -17.15 -18.57 -28.23
CA ASP A 75 -18.50 -18.24 -27.73
C ASP A 75 -18.56 -17.35 -26.47
N ASN A 76 -17.42 -16.97 -25.86
CA ASN A 76 -17.37 -16.18 -24.62
C ASN A 76 -16.32 -15.06 -24.63
N ILE A 77 -15.81 -14.65 -25.79
CA ILE A 77 -14.82 -13.56 -25.88
C ILE A 77 -15.32 -12.41 -26.75
N SER A 78 -15.01 -11.19 -26.32
CA SER A 78 -15.15 -10.00 -27.16
C SER A 78 -13.82 -9.74 -27.85
N LEU A 79 -13.72 -10.13 -29.13
CA LEU A 79 -12.49 -10.04 -29.90
C LEU A 79 -12.45 -8.78 -30.78
N ALA A 80 -11.34 -8.05 -30.71
CA ALA A 80 -11.00 -6.97 -31.62
C ALA A 80 -9.67 -7.23 -32.33
N VAL A 81 -9.53 -6.73 -33.56
CA VAL A 81 -8.25 -6.72 -34.30
C VAL A 81 -7.77 -5.29 -34.48
N GLU A 82 -6.47 -5.07 -34.31
CA GLU A 82 -5.85 -3.75 -34.40
C GLU A 82 -4.53 -3.83 -35.16
N CYS A 83 -4.29 -2.87 -36.05
CA CYS A 83 -3.01 -2.72 -36.72
C CYS A 83 -2.36 -1.43 -36.19
N ASN A 84 -1.39 -1.59 -35.29
CA ASN A 84 -0.83 -0.50 -34.49
C ASN A 84 0.53 0.00 -35.01
N ASN A 85 0.91 -0.36 -36.25
CA ASN A 85 2.11 0.17 -36.90
C ASN A 85 1.75 1.22 -37.96
N PRO A 86 1.93 2.52 -37.70
CA PRO A 86 1.56 3.57 -38.65
C PRO A 86 2.26 3.47 -40.02
N GLN A 87 3.38 2.78 -40.14
CA GLN A 87 4.06 2.61 -41.43
C GLN A 87 3.40 1.54 -42.32
N LEU A 88 2.73 0.56 -41.70
CA LEU A 88 2.09 -0.57 -42.39
C LEU A 88 0.58 -0.43 -42.48
N CYS A 89 -0.02 0.29 -41.53
CA CYS A 89 -1.45 0.26 -41.26
C CYS A 89 -2.16 1.55 -41.67
N CYS A 90 -3.36 1.40 -42.22
CA CYS A 90 -4.32 2.47 -42.45
C CYS A 90 -5.71 2.05 -41.99
N SER A 91 -6.48 3.01 -41.52
CA SER A 91 -7.87 2.79 -41.14
C SER A 91 -8.72 2.50 -42.37
N ASN A 92 -9.68 1.57 -42.22
CA ASN A 92 -10.62 1.17 -43.26
C ASN A 92 -11.41 2.38 -43.78
N GLY A 93 -11.44 2.59 -45.11
CA GLY A 93 -12.15 3.70 -45.75
C GLY A 93 -11.31 4.93 -46.10
N GLU A 94 -10.05 5.00 -45.69
CA GLU A 94 -9.11 6.00 -46.22
C GLU A 94 -8.53 5.55 -47.57
N THR A 95 -8.23 6.48 -48.48
CA THR A 95 -7.43 6.19 -49.68
C THR A 95 -6.03 5.74 -49.26
N CYS A 96 -5.90 4.43 -49.08
CA CYS A 96 -4.75 3.84 -48.42
C CYS A 96 -3.87 3.03 -49.39
N SER A 97 -2.66 3.52 -49.59
CA SER A 97 -1.57 2.87 -50.32
C SER A 97 -0.73 1.91 -49.46
N LYS A 98 -0.95 1.89 -48.15
CA LYS A 98 -0.23 1.05 -47.18
C LYS A 98 -0.60 -0.43 -47.34
N PRO A 99 0.30 -1.35 -46.93
CA PRO A 99 0.11 -2.77 -47.17
C PRO A 99 -1.04 -3.39 -46.36
N VAL A 100 -1.49 -2.77 -45.27
CA VAL A 100 -2.52 -3.31 -44.39
C VAL A 100 -3.63 -2.29 -44.15
N GLU A 101 -4.88 -2.71 -44.38
CA GLU A 101 -6.08 -1.95 -44.08
C GLU A 101 -6.85 -2.63 -42.95
N TRP A 102 -7.27 -1.86 -41.94
CA TRP A 102 -7.86 -2.45 -40.73
C TRP A 102 -9.03 -1.64 -40.16
N SER A 103 -9.91 -2.36 -39.48
CA SER A 103 -10.89 -1.83 -38.52
C SER A 103 -10.93 -2.79 -37.32
N TYR A 104 -11.64 -2.44 -36.25
CA TYR A 104 -11.77 -3.33 -35.09
C TYR A 104 -12.39 -4.69 -35.41
N GLU A 105 -13.06 -4.86 -36.55
CA GLU A 105 -13.72 -6.10 -36.95
C GLU A 105 -12.92 -6.96 -37.93
N LYS A 106 -12.03 -6.35 -38.72
CA LYS A 106 -11.30 -7.05 -39.79
C LYS A 106 -9.98 -6.38 -40.13
N ILE A 107 -9.05 -7.19 -40.62
CA ILE A 107 -7.78 -6.75 -41.19
C ILE A 107 -7.61 -7.38 -42.57
N LYS A 108 -7.21 -6.57 -43.56
CA LYS A 108 -6.99 -6.99 -44.94
C LYS A 108 -5.57 -6.66 -45.38
N PHE A 109 -4.87 -7.66 -45.88
CA PHE A 109 -3.52 -7.53 -46.41
C PHE A 109 -3.56 -7.25 -47.92
N LYS A 110 -3.11 -6.08 -48.36
CA LYS A 110 -3.05 -5.68 -49.78
C LYS A 110 -1.82 -6.20 -50.50
N ARG A 111 -0.83 -6.71 -49.75
CA ARG A 111 0.46 -7.25 -50.23
C ARG A 111 0.93 -8.38 -49.32
N ASN A 112 1.90 -9.17 -49.77
CA ASN A 112 2.57 -10.15 -48.92
C ASN A 112 3.41 -9.39 -47.88
N GLU A 113 3.23 -9.70 -46.61
CA GLU A 113 3.92 -9.00 -45.51
C GLU A 113 4.36 -9.98 -44.44
N ASN A 114 5.51 -9.70 -43.81
CA ASN A 114 5.91 -10.37 -42.58
C ASN A 114 5.65 -9.42 -41.41
N ILE A 115 4.60 -9.71 -40.64
CA ILE A 115 4.15 -8.83 -39.57
C ILE A 115 4.31 -9.52 -38.21
N ALA A 116 4.87 -8.80 -37.24
CA ALA A 116 4.86 -9.24 -35.86
C ALA A 116 3.43 -9.15 -35.32
N THR A 117 3.03 -10.14 -34.55
CA THR A 117 1.68 -10.21 -34.00
C THR A 117 1.72 -10.47 -32.52
N TYR A 118 0.87 -9.74 -31.80
CA TYR A 118 0.72 -9.86 -30.36
C TYR A 118 -0.74 -10.08 -30.01
N THR A 119 -0.97 -10.73 -28.88
CA THR A 119 -2.30 -11.01 -28.33
C THR A 119 -2.34 -10.53 -26.89
N ARG A 120 -3.49 -10.02 -26.45
CA ARG A 120 -3.73 -9.67 -25.05
C ARG A 120 -5.20 -9.80 -24.74
N CYS A 121 -5.51 -10.44 -23.62
CA CYS A 121 -6.86 -10.51 -23.08
C CYS A 121 -6.93 -9.80 -21.73
N LYS A 122 -8.05 -9.16 -21.43
CA LYS A 122 -8.34 -8.59 -20.11
C LYS A 122 -9.81 -8.75 -19.78
N THR A 123 -10.12 -8.85 -18.50
CA THR A 123 -11.51 -8.81 -18.04
C THR A 123 -11.98 -7.37 -17.98
N TYR A 124 -13.16 -7.08 -18.52
CA TYR A 124 -13.80 -5.78 -18.48
C TYR A 124 -15.29 -5.99 -18.17
N PHE A 125 -15.77 -5.51 -17.03
CA PHE A 125 -17.13 -5.77 -16.52
C PHE A 125 -17.55 -7.24 -16.62
N GLU A 126 -16.71 -8.16 -16.10
CA GLU A 126 -16.94 -9.61 -16.10
C GLU A 126 -16.88 -10.28 -17.50
N GLU A 127 -16.75 -9.52 -18.58
CA GLU A 127 -16.53 -10.04 -19.93
C GLU A 127 -15.03 -10.14 -20.26
N LEU A 128 -14.63 -11.22 -20.93
CA LEU A 128 -13.26 -11.38 -21.41
C LEU A 128 -13.09 -10.67 -22.76
N VAL A 129 -12.33 -9.59 -22.77
CA VAL A 129 -12.04 -8.79 -23.97
C VAL A 129 -10.62 -9.09 -24.44
N CYS A 130 -10.50 -9.63 -25.65
CA CYS A 130 -9.23 -9.95 -26.27
C CYS A 130 -8.95 -9.04 -27.47
N ARG A 131 -7.69 -8.68 -27.67
CA ARG A 131 -7.24 -7.94 -28.84
C ARG A 131 -6.02 -8.57 -29.48
N ILE A 132 -6.04 -8.64 -30.81
CA ILE A 132 -4.90 -9.04 -31.63
C ILE A 132 -4.29 -7.78 -32.24
N TYR A 133 -2.99 -7.59 -32.03
CA TYR A 133 -2.22 -6.47 -32.53
C TYR A 133 -1.31 -6.94 -33.66
N PHE A 134 -1.43 -6.31 -34.82
CA PHE A 134 -0.58 -6.53 -35.98
C PHE A 134 0.37 -5.35 -36.15
N GLY A 135 1.66 -5.60 -35.97
CA GLY A 135 2.70 -4.58 -36.12
C GLY A 135 3.62 -4.50 -34.91
N GLN A 136 3.46 -3.44 -34.12
CA GLN A 136 4.34 -3.12 -33.00
C GLN A 136 3.86 -3.78 -31.71
N MET A 137 4.74 -3.92 -30.72
CA MET A 137 4.30 -4.39 -29.39
C MET A 137 3.35 -3.33 -28.79
N PRO A 138 2.12 -3.69 -28.39
CA PRO A 138 1.22 -2.72 -27.78
C PRO A 138 1.82 -2.17 -26.48
N ALA A 139 1.32 -1.03 -26.01
CA ALA A 139 1.70 -0.50 -24.70
C ALA A 139 1.54 -1.59 -23.63
N GLN A 140 2.50 -1.68 -22.71
CA GLN A 140 2.50 -2.68 -21.64
C GLN A 140 2.98 -2.04 -20.34
N ALA A 141 2.05 -1.87 -19.41
CA ALA A 141 2.32 -1.43 -18.05
C ALA A 141 3.26 -2.43 -17.38
N LYS A 142 4.28 -1.92 -16.68
CA LYS A 142 5.24 -2.73 -15.94
C LYS A 142 5.72 -2.02 -14.69
N ILE A 143 5.76 -2.73 -13.56
CA ILE A 143 6.44 -2.27 -12.35
C ILE A 143 7.89 -2.76 -12.43
N LYS A 144 8.84 -1.81 -12.32
CA LYS A 144 10.28 -2.08 -12.44
C LYS A 144 10.90 -2.41 -11.10
N ASN A 145 10.52 -1.66 -10.08
CA ASN A 145 11.04 -1.77 -8.74
C ASN A 145 10.06 -1.14 -7.76
N VAL A 146 10.04 -1.68 -6.54
CA VAL A 146 9.38 -1.10 -5.38
C VAL A 146 10.45 -0.94 -4.29
N GLU A 147 10.82 0.30 -3.99
CA GLU A 147 11.76 0.64 -2.92
C GLU A 147 10.97 1.14 -1.72
N TYR A 148 11.31 0.73 -0.50
CA TYR A 148 10.60 1.21 0.68
C TYR A 148 11.51 1.43 1.88
N VAL A 149 11.06 2.31 2.77
CA VAL A 149 11.63 2.54 4.09
C VAL A 149 10.50 2.38 5.11
N ASP A 150 10.75 1.57 6.13
CA ASP A 150 9.86 1.38 7.27
C ASP A 150 10.42 2.16 8.47
N ASP A 151 9.68 3.18 8.92
CA ASP A 151 9.94 3.89 10.17
C ASP A 151 8.86 3.55 11.20
N GLY A 152 8.83 2.28 11.58
CA GLY A 152 7.92 1.79 12.60
C GLY A 152 6.46 1.88 12.17
N GLY A 153 6.09 1.25 11.06
CA GLY A 153 4.71 1.25 10.57
C GLY A 153 4.32 2.48 9.77
N LYS A 154 5.19 3.50 9.69
CA LYS A 154 5.13 4.55 8.66
C LYS A 154 6.02 4.14 7.50
N ILE A 155 5.40 3.65 6.43
CA ILE A 155 6.09 3.14 5.25
C ILE A 155 6.09 4.22 4.18
N ASN A 156 7.29 4.63 3.76
CA ASN A 156 7.50 5.43 2.57
C ASN A 156 7.95 4.51 1.45
N SER A 157 7.15 4.39 0.39
CA SER A 157 7.44 3.52 -0.76
C SER A 157 7.55 4.33 -2.04
N ILE A 158 8.49 3.94 -2.91
CA ILE A 158 8.68 4.49 -4.26
C ILE A 158 8.47 3.35 -5.25
N VAL A 159 7.39 3.45 -6.02
CA VAL A 159 7.03 2.48 -7.06
C VAL A 159 7.47 3.05 -8.40
N LYS A 160 8.48 2.43 -9.04
CA LYS A 160 8.94 2.80 -10.38
C LYS A 160 8.18 1.99 -11.41
N VAL A 161 7.48 2.68 -12.30
CA VAL A 161 6.71 2.08 -13.39
C VAL A 161 7.30 2.46 -14.74
N THR A 162 7.06 1.64 -15.75
CA THR A 162 7.43 1.94 -17.14
C THR A 162 6.39 1.44 -18.12
N ASN A 163 6.42 2.00 -19.33
CA ASN A 163 5.78 1.39 -20.49
C ASN A 163 6.81 0.55 -21.24
N SER A 164 6.70 -0.78 -21.13
CA SER A 164 7.59 -1.74 -21.79
C SER A 164 7.22 -2.05 -23.25
N GLY A 165 6.11 -1.47 -23.75
CA GLY A 165 5.66 -1.60 -25.13
C GLY A 165 6.22 -0.52 -26.07
N GLU A 166 5.81 -0.59 -27.34
CA GLU A 166 6.23 0.36 -28.39
C GLU A 166 5.17 1.42 -28.71
N SER A 167 3.94 1.26 -28.21
CA SER A 167 2.88 2.27 -28.27
C SER A 167 2.79 3.06 -26.97
N GLU A 168 2.25 4.28 -27.00
CA GLU A 168 2.04 5.09 -25.80
C GLU A 168 1.04 4.45 -24.82
N LEU A 169 1.32 4.51 -23.52
CA LEU A 169 0.40 4.15 -22.44
C LEU A 169 -0.40 5.38 -22.05
N THR A 170 -1.72 5.28 -22.03
CA THR A 170 -2.60 6.37 -21.61
C THR A 170 -3.38 6.02 -20.35
N LEU A 171 -3.66 7.04 -19.53
CA LEU A 171 -4.44 6.95 -18.30
C LEU A 171 -3.95 5.79 -17.42
N GLY A 172 -2.70 5.91 -16.96
CA GLY A 172 -2.07 4.97 -16.06
C GLY A 172 -2.48 5.24 -14.63
N GLU A 173 -2.91 4.20 -13.92
CA GLU A 173 -3.37 4.23 -12.54
C GLU A 173 -2.49 3.30 -11.70
N ASN A 174 -1.94 3.81 -10.61
CA ASN A 174 -1.27 3.03 -9.59
C ASN A 174 -2.14 2.95 -8.34
N SER A 175 -2.47 1.74 -7.93
CA SER A 175 -3.27 1.44 -6.74
C SER A 175 -2.47 0.57 -5.76
N LEU A 176 -2.82 0.66 -4.48
CA LEU A 176 -2.20 -0.08 -3.40
C LEU A 176 -3.27 -0.87 -2.65
N LYS A 177 -3.00 -2.16 -2.44
CA LYS A 177 -3.76 -3.04 -1.55
C LYS A 177 -2.88 -3.46 -0.38
N VAL A 178 -3.39 -3.34 0.84
CA VAL A 178 -2.67 -3.73 2.06
C VAL A 178 -3.39 -4.92 2.70
N LEU A 179 -2.66 -6.01 2.90
CA LEU A 179 -3.14 -7.23 3.51
C LEU A 179 -2.41 -7.42 4.85
N LYS A 180 -3.13 -7.86 5.88
CA LYS A 180 -2.58 -8.26 7.17
C LYS A 180 -2.73 -9.77 7.34
N LYS A 181 -1.69 -10.42 7.86
CA LYS A 181 -1.74 -11.84 8.18
C LYS A 181 -2.52 -12.08 9.48
N ILE A 182 -3.56 -12.90 9.42
CA ILE A 182 -4.35 -13.34 10.58
C ILE A 182 -4.36 -14.87 10.56
N GLY A 183 -3.60 -15.48 11.49
CA GLY A 183 -3.34 -16.91 11.45
C GLY A 183 -2.50 -17.29 10.23
N GLU A 184 -3.03 -18.17 9.37
CA GLU A 184 -2.39 -18.58 8.12
C GLU A 184 -2.91 -17.81 6.89
N GLU A 185 -3.90 -16.94 7.06
CA GLU A 185 -4.56 -16.24 5.94
C GLU A 185 -4.14 -14.77 5.84
N TRP A 186 -4.10 -14.27 4.60
CA TRP A 186 -3.94 -12.85 4.30
C TRP A 186 -5.32 -12.19 4.18
N VAL A 187 -5.60 -11.27 5.09
CA VAL A 187 -6.90 -10.57 5.17
C VAL A 187 -6.72 -9.12 4.78
N ASP A 188 -7.60 -8.61 3.93
CA ASP A 188 -7.61 -7.20 3.52
C ASP A 188 -7.84 -6.28 4.73
N THR A 189 -6.96 -5.29 4.92
CA THR A 189 -7.09 -4.34 6.03
C THR A 189 -8.25 -3.37 5.85
N LYS A 190 -8.85 -3.32 4.65
CA LYS A 190 -9.85 -2.34 4.21
C LYS A 190 -9.35 -0.90 4.25
N ASN A 191 -8.04 -0.68 4.41
CA ASN A 191 -7.44 0.63 4.28
C ASN A 191 -7.53 1.07 2.82
N THR A 192 -8.11 2.24 2.59
CA THR A 192 -8.23 2.83 1.26
C THR A 192 -7.17 3.89 1.06
N TYR A 193 -6.33 3.72 0.04
CA TYR A 193 -5.36 4.72 -0.37
C TYR A 193 -5.79 5.34 -1.71
N PRO A 194 -5.59 6.65 -1.92
CA PRO A 194 -5.98 7.31 -3.16
C PRO A 194 -5.17 6.74 -4.33
N ILE A 195 -5.86 6.47 -5.44
CA ILE A 195 -5.21 6.08 -6.71
C ILE A 195 -4.34 7.23 -7.18
N LYS A 196 -3.13 6.92 -7.64
CA LYS A 196 -2.21 7.88 -8.25
C LYS A 196 -2.22 7.70 -9.75
N GLU A 197 -2.29 8.80 -10.49
CA GLU A 197 -2.53 8.76 -11.93
C GLU A 197 -1.39 9.39 -12.72
N ILE A 198 -1.21 8.92 -13.96
CA ILE A 198 -0.37 9.52 -14.97
C ILE A 198 -1.07 9.48 -16.33
N ASN A 199 -1.15 10.63 -16.99
CA ASN A 199 -1.91 10.73 -18.24
C ASN A 199 -1.26 9.98 -19.40
N LEU A 200 0.06 10.03 -19.51
CA LEU A 200 0.80 9.52 -20.65
C LEU A 200 2.18 9.01 -20.23
N LEU A 201 2.53 7.81 -20.70
CA LEU A 201 3.88 7.24 -20.62
C LEU A 201 4.31 6.80 -22.02
N THR A 202 5.29 7.49 -22.57
CA THR A 202 5.89 7.13 -23.86
C THR A 202 6.71 5.84 -23.74
N PRO A 203 7.00 5.13 -24.84
CA PRO A 203 7.77 3.89 -24.81
C PRO A 203 9.09 4.01 -24.02
N ASN A 204 9.33 3.07 -23.11
CA ASN A 204 10.50 2.99 -22.21
C ASN A 204 10.67 4.18 -21.25
N GLN A 205 9.72 5.11 -21.18
CA GLN A 205 9.74 6.15 -20.17
C GLN A 205 9.43 5.54 -18.80
N GLU A 206 10.11 6.04 -17.77
CA GLU A 206 9.88 5.65 -16.38
C GLU A 206 9.18 6.77 -15.61
N HIS A 207 8.34 6.39 -14.66
CA HIS A 207 7.71 7.30 -13.72
C HIS A 207 7.75 6.70 -12.31
N SER A 208 7.85 7.54 -11.30
CA SER A 208 7.91 7.11 -9.90
C SER A 208 6.71 7.62 -9.13
N PHE A 209 5.95 6.71 -8.52
CA PHE A 209 4.91 7.04 -7.57
C PHE A 209 5.45 6.92 -6.15
N VAL A 210 5.33 7.98 -5.35
CA VAL A 210 5.69 7.97 -3.94
C VAL A 210 4.44 7.70 -3.11
N TRP A 211 4.48 6.74 -2.20
CA TRP A 211 3.38 6.36 -1.32
C TRP A 211 3.79 6.55 0.14
N GLU A 212 2.88 7.13 0.92
CA GLU A 212 2.99 7.25 2.37
C GLU A 212 1.89 6.41 2.99
N ILE A 213 2.27 5.43 3.80
CA ILE A 213 1.39 4.36 4.26
C ILE A 213 1.56 4.24 5.76
N GLU A 214 0.47 4.42 6.50
CA GLU A 214 0.46 4.27 7.95
C GLU A 214 -0.27 2.97 8.34
N LEU A 215 0.43 2.13 9.10
CA LEU A 215 -0.07 0.85 9.60
C LEU A 215 -0.43 0.98 11.08
N MET A 216 -1.72 0.85 11.38
CA MET A 216 -2.30 1.17 12.70
C MET A 216 -1.96 0.15 13.81
N SER A 217 -1.43 -1.03 13.46
CA SER A 217 -1.15 -2.09 14.43
C SER A 217 0.07 -2.91 14.04
N GLY A 218 0.70 -3.55 15.03
CA GLY A 218 1.75 -4.52 14.77
C GLY A 218 1.23 -5.77 14.05
N GLY A 219 2.11 -6.45 13.31
CA GLY A 219 1.80 -7.69 12.59
C GLY A 219 2.66 -7.90 11.34
N GLU A 220 2.39 -8.99 10.63
CA GLU A 220 2.94 -9.27 9.31
C GLU A 220 1.99 -8.70 8.25
N TYR A 221 2.52 -7.89 7.35
CA TYR A 221 1.78 -7.18 6.32
C TYR A 221 2.33 -7.51 4.94
N LYS A 222 1.45 -7.51 3.94
CA LYS A 222 1.78 -7.61 2.52
C LYS A 222 1.18 -6.42 1.80
N LEU A 223 2.03 -5.70 1.06
CA LEU A 223 1.67 -4.52 0.30
C LEU A 223 1.76 -4.86 -1.18
N ASP A 224 0.62 -4.90 -1.86
CA ASP A 224 0.53 -5.19 -3.29
C ASP A 224 0.21 -3.90 -4.06
N PHE A 225 1.14 -3.48 -4.91
CA PHE A 225 0.94 -2.39 -5.86
C PHE A 225 0.48 -2.96 -7.19
N LYS A 226 -0.53 -2.33 -7.77
CA LYS A 226 -0.99 -2.61 -9.13
C LYS A 226 -0.82 -1.36 -9.97
N PHE A 227 -0.17 -1.48 -11.12
CA PHE A 227 -0.11 -0.42 -12.11
C PHE A 227 -0.85 -0.87 -13.37
N GLU A 228 -1.88 -0.13 -13.76
CA GLU A 228 -2.68 -0.45 -14.94
C GLU A 228 -2.84 0.75 -15.86
N GLY A 229 -2.92 0.52 -17.17
CA GLY A 229 -3.20 1.56 -18.16
C GLY A 229 -4.38 1.16 -19.03
N THR A 230 -5.18 2.13 -19.44
CA THR A 230 -6.41 1.90 -20.23
C THR A 230 -6.15 1.04 -21.47
N ASN A 231 -5.03 1.31 -22.16
CA ASN A 231 -4.57 0.60 -23.35
C ASN A 231 -3.30 -0.23 -23.11
N ALA A 232 -2.85 -0.39 -21.87
CA ALA A 232 -1.55 -0.99 -21.55
C ALA A 232 -1.61 -2.24 -20.65
N GLY A 233 -2.81 -2.72 -20.30
CA GLY A 233 -2.93 -3.86 -19.41
C GLY A 233 -2.52 -3.49 -18.00
N HIS A 234 -2.00 -4.46 -17.23
CA HIS A 234 -1.55 -4.20 -15.86
C HIS A 234 -0.32 -5.04 -15.49
N ASP A 235 0.32 -4.64 -14.40
CA ASP A 235 1.35 -5.39 -13.71
C ASP A 235 1.17 -5.22 -12.19
N THR A 236 1.63 -6.21 -11.42
CA THR A 236 1.52 -6.22 -9.96
C THR A 236 2.84 -6.60 -9.33
N ASP A 237 3.25 -5.86 -8.32
CA ASP A 237 4.46 -6.12 -7.54
C ASP A 237 4.28 -5.62 -6.12
N GLY A 238 5.06 -6.13 -5.18
CA GLY A 238 4.82 -5.89 -3.77
C GLY A 238 5.91 -6.42 -2.86
N PHE A 239 5.70 -6.22 -1.57
CA PHE A 239 6.62 -6.71 -0.55
C PHE A 239 5.89 -7.05 0.75
N ASP A 240 6.52 -7.95 1.50
CA ASP A 240 6.08 -8.36 2.83
C ASP A 240 6.96 -7.67 3.88
N LEU A 241 6.36 -7.22 4.97
CA LEU A 241 7.08 -6.58 6.07
C LEU A 241 6.46 -6.92 7.42
N VAL A 242 7.23 -6.73 8.49
CA VAL A 242 6.78 -7.00 9.86
C VAL A 242 6.88 -5.74 10.69
N VAL A 243 5.72 -5.22 11.10
CA VAL A 243 5.63 -4.04 11.98
C VAL A 243 5.55 -4.49 13.43
N GLY A 244 6.37 -3.89 14.29
CA GLY A 244 6.21 -4.02 15.75
C GLY A 244 6.75 -5.29 16.40
N LYS A 245 7.76 -5.95 15.81
CA LYS A 245 8.57 -6.98 16.52
C LYS A 245 9.71 -6.35 17.34
N ASN A 246 9.41 -5.29 18.10
CA ASN A 246 10.35 -4.80 19.11
C ASN A 246 10.30 -5.71 20.34
N THR A 247 11.30 -6.57 20.50
CA THR A 247 11.44 -7.49 21.64
C THR A 247 11.68 -6.79 22.97
N ASP A 248 12.10 -5.53 22.94
CA ASP A 248 12.37 -4.74 24.15
C ASP A 248 11.09 -4.07 24.70
N CYS A 249 10.03 -3.98 23.88
CA CYS A 249 8.74 -3.46 24.30
C CYS A 249 8.03 -4.47 25.21
N LYS A 250 7.79 -4.07 26.46
CA LYS A 250 7.16 -4.89 27.51
C LYS A 250 6.00 -4.13 28.12
N ARG A 251 4.95 -4.85 28.53
CA ARG A 251 3.86 -4.26 29.30
C ARG A 251 4.40 -3.71 30.63
N ASP A 252 3.87 -2.55 31.02
CA ASP A 252 3.97 -2.04 32.37
C ASP A 252 2.61 -2.23 33.03
N GLU A 253 2.55 -2.95 34.15
CA GLU A 253 1.28 -3.20 34.85
C GLU A 253 0.76 -1.94 35.57
N SER A 254 1.49 -0.82 35.52
CA SER A 254 0.94 0.48 35.90
C SER A 254 -0.18 0.90 34.95
N ARG A 255 -1.22 1.49 35.53
CA ARG A 255 -2.39 2.02 34.82
C ARG A 255 -2.88 3.30 35.48
N ILE A 256 -3.48 4.16 34.67
CA ILE A 256 -4.23 5.33 35.13
C ILE A 256 -5.68 5.12 34.74
N GLU A 257 -6.59 5.36 35.67
CA GLU A 257 -8.02 5.33 35.42
C GLU A 257 -8.55 6.76 35.56
N LEU A 258 -9.14 7.28 34.48
CA LEU A 258 -9.71 8.63 34.40
C LEU A 258 -11.22 8.54 34.23
N GLN A 259 -11.94 9.30 35.04
CA GLN A 259 -13.38 9.44 34.94
C GLN A 259 -13.73 10.79 34.30
N ASP A 260 -14.46 10.76 33.19
CA ASP A 260 -15.01 11.97 32.57
C ASP A 260 -16.27 12.43 33.34
N TYR A 261 -16.33 13.71 33.72
CA TYR A 261 -17.27 14.32 34.70
C TYR A 261 -18.78 14.14 34.42
N ASN A 262 -19.19 13.53 33.31
CA ASN A 262 -20.61 13.32 32.98
C ASN A 262 -20.88 11.99 32.24
N THR A 263 -20.03 10.99 32.42
CA THR A 263 -20.17 9.70 31.71
C THR A 263 -20.40 8.55 32.69
N THR A 264 -20.93 7.42 32.20
CA THR A 264 -21.01 6.14 32.94
C THR A 264 -19.79 5.24 32.66
N THR A 265 -18.79 5.80 31.98
CA THR A 265 -17.64 5.07 31.46
C THR A 265 -16.35 5.62 32.07
N MET A 266 -15.42 4.72 32.33
CA MET A 266 -14.09 5.04 32.80
C MET A 266 -13.09 4.79 31.68
N ARG A 267 -12.16 5.73 31.49
CA ARG A 267 -11.04 5.59 30.56
C ARG A 267 -9.87 5.00 31.32
N VAL A 268 -9.43 3.83 30.89
CA VAL A 268 -8.26 3.17 31.47
C VAL A 268 -7.10 3.33 30.49
N ILE A 269 -6.01 3.95 30.96
CA ILE A 269 -4.75 4.12 30.22
C ILE A 269 -3.73 3.14 30.81
N ASN A 270 -3.27 2.21 29.98
CA ASN A 270 -2.25 1.24 30.33
C ASN A 270 -0.92 1.60 29.68
N PHE A 271 0.20 1.34 30.36
CA PHE A 271 1.53 1.73 29.90
C PHE A 271 2.36 0.55 29.39
N CYS A 272 3.44 0.88 28.68
CA CYS A 272 4.48 -0.05 28.29
C CYS A 272 5.88 0.58 28.42
N ARG A 273 6.90 -0.26 28.59
CA ARG A 273 8.31 0.12 28.67
C ARG A 273 9.08 -0.38 27.47
N GLY A 274 10.10 0.37 27.04
CA GLY A 274 10.99 -0.04 25.94
C GLY A 274 10.35 0.01 24.55
N CYS A 275 9.14 0.57 24.45
CA CYS A 275 8.45 0.75 23.18
C CYS A 275 8.89 2.07 22.54
N LYS A 276 9.21 2.02 21.26
CA LYS A 276 9.55 3.20 20.45
C LYS A 276 8.30 3.84 19.86
N PHE A 277 7.21 3.09 19.75
CA PHE A 277 5.97 3.53 19.12
C PHE A 277 4.72 2.95 19.80
N GLY A 278 3.60 3.68 19.73
CA GLY A 278 2.37 3.33 20.44
C GLY A 278 1.74 2.00 20.03
N TYR A 279 1.87 1.62 18.76
CA TYR A 279 1.36 0.33 18.28
C TYR A 279 2.16 -0.87 18.82
N GLU A 280 3.42 -0.69 19.23
CA GLU A 280 4.19 -1.75 19.88
C GLU A 280 3.60 -2.05 21.26
N CYS A 281 3.20 -0.99 21.97
CA CYS A 281 2.48 -1.12 23.24
C CYS A 281 1.11 -1.78 23.03
N LEU A 282 0.38 -1.38 21.99
CA LEU A 282 -0.88 -2.00 21.60
C LEU A 282 -0.74 -3.50 21.33
N ALA A 283 0.26 -3.91 20.56
CA ALA A 283 0.50 -5.33 20.30
C ALA A 283 0.71 -6.12 21.60
N LYS A 284 1.47 -5.59 22.55
CA LYS A 284 1.73 -6.23 23.85
C LYS A 284 0.48 -6.35 24.73
N TRP A 285 -0.43 -5.37 24.67
CA TRP A 285 -1.69 -5.42 25.39
C TRP A 285 -2.72 -6.35 24.74
N LEU A 286 -2.78 -6.39 23.41
CA LEU A 286 -3.62 -7.34 22.68
C LEU A 286 -3.18 -8.81 22.90
N GLU A 287 -1.89 -9.08 23.09
CA GLU A 287 -1.38 -10.41 23.48
C GLU A 287 -1.98 -10.92 24.82
N LYS A 288 -2.48 -10.04 25.70
CA LYS A 288 -3.11 -10.44 26.96
C LYS A 288 -4.46 -11.13 26.76
N ASN A 289 -5.14 -10.84 25.65
CA ASN A 289 -6.46 -11.35 25.28
C ASN A 289 -7.48 -11.28 26.44
N ASP A 290 -7.55 -10.14 27.12
CA ASP A 290 -8.44 -9.90 28.26
C ASP A 290 -9.83 -9.37 27.86
N GLY A 291 -10.13 -9.36 26.56
CA GLY A 291 -11.43 -8.95 26.01
C GLY A 291 -11.62 -7.43 25.89
N ASN A 292 -10.63 -6.62 26.25
CA ASN A 292 -10.69 -5.17 26.09
C ASN A 292 -10.35 -4.75 24.64
N ASN A 293 -11.05 -3.72 24.15
CA ASN A 293 -10.74 -3.11 22.86
C ASN A 293 -9.82 -1.90 23.08
N TYR A 294 -8.51 -2.12 22.88
CA TYR A 294 -7.47 -1.11 23.10
C TYR A 294 -7.26 -0.23 21.87
N ASP A 295 -7.07 1.06 22.10
CA ASP A 295 -6.61 2.06 21.13
C ASP A 295 -5.27 2.66 21.57
N VAL A 296 -4.47 3.15 20.61
CA VAL A 296 -3.22 3.86 20.94
C VAL A 296 -3.56 5.21 21.59
N TYR A 297 -3.00 5.47 22.78
CA TYR A 297 -3.12 6.78 23.45
C TYR A 297 -1.88 7.65 23.19
N GLN A 298 -0.69 7.10 23.43
CA GLN A 298 0.60 7.73 23.15
C GLN A 298 1.65 6.67 22.75
N THR A 299 2.89 7.11 22.50
CA THR A 299 4.03 6.26 22.12
C THR A 299 4.25 5.06 23.05
N ASN A 300 3.95 5.19 24.34
CA ASN A 300 4.18 4.16 25.35
C ASN A 300 2.90 3.80 26.12
N SER A 301 1.71 4.11 25.59
CA SER A 301 0.46 3.83 26.29
C SER A 301 -0.71 3.57 25.34
N VAL A 302 -1.64 2.76 25.83
CA VAL A 302 -2.89 2.40 25.17
C VAL A 302 -4.04 2.75 26.08
N GLN A 303 -5.21 3.00 25.51
CA GLN A 303 -6.42 3.29 26.27
C GLN A 303 -7.57 2.36 25.88
N TYR A 304 -8.51 2.13 26.80
CA TYR A 304 -9.81 1.56 26.49
C TYR A 304 -10.88 2.17 27.41
N LEU A 305 -12.15 2.04 27.02
CA LEU A 305 -13.28 2.47 27.83
C LEU A 305 -13.95 1.25 28.47
N ARG A 306 -14.27 1.34 29.76
CA ARG A 306 -15.09 0.35 30.47
C ARG A 306 -16.27 1.02 31.17
N GLU A 307 -17.34 0.28 31.40
CA GLU A 307 -18.42 0.78 32.27
C GLU A 307 -17.95 0.85 33.73
N MET A 308 -18.41 1.87 34.44
CA MET A 308 -18.17 2.01 35.88
C MET A 308 -19.05 1.05 36.67
N PHE A 309 -18.47 0.45 37.71
CA PHE A 309 -19.25 -0.28 38.71
C PHE A 309 -20.06 0.71 39.57
N ASP A 310 -21.14 0.24 40.19
CA ASP A 310 -22.03 1.12 40.97
C ASP A 310 -21.33 1.80 42.15
N ASN A 311 -20.33 1.15 42.73
CA ASN A 311 -19.48 1.69 43.82
C ASN A 311 -18.36 2.62 43.33
N GLU A 312 -18.18 2.78 42.01
CA GLU A 312 -17.20 3.68 41.39
C GLU A 312 -17.84 5.01 40.96
N LYS A 313 -19.17 5.13 40.99
CA LYS A 313 -19.85 6.37 40.63
C LYS A 313 -19.56 7.43 41.69
N CYS A 314 -18.98 8.56 41.28
CA CYS A 314 -18.82 9.71 42.16
C CYS A 314 -20.15 10.11 42.78
N ASP A 315 -20.13 10.31 44.10
CA ASP A 315 -21.27 10.84 44.82
C ASP A 315 -21.50 12.30 44.41
N ARG A 316 -22.61 12.55 43.73
CA ARG A 316 -22.92 13.84 43.10
C ARG A 316 -23.39 14.89 44.12
N GLU A 317 -23.57 14.51 45.39
CA GLU A 317 -24.17 15.36 46.42
C GLU A 317 -23.16 16.22 47.21
N LEU A 318 -21.86 15.97 47.07
CA LEU A 318 -20.82 16.75 47.74
C LEU A 318 -20.34 17.88 46.80
N ASN A 319 -20.78 19.11 47.07
CA ASN A 319 -20.31 20.37 46.44
C ASN A 319 -18.83 20.70 46.80
N GLU A 320 -17.95 19.71 46.82
CA GLU A 320 -16.54 19.87 47.20
C GLU A 320 -15.64 19.65 45.98
N GLU A 321 -15.02 20.73 45.48
CA GLU A 321 -14.02 20.76 44.41
C GLU A 321 -12.67 20.15 44.82
N ILE A 322 -12.64 18.99 45.49
CA ILE A 322 -11.38 18.37 45.93
C ILE A 322 -11.35 16.88 45.56
N GLY A 323 -10.73 16.59 44.42
CA GLY A 323 -10.41 15.22 43.99
C GLY A 323 -9.11 14.72 44.64
N TYR A 324 -9.12 13.50 45.18
CA TYR A 324 -7.96 12.84 45.80
C TYR A 324 -7.28 11.89 44.82
N TYR A 325 -5.95 11.96 44.73
CA TYR A 325 -5.10 11.08 43.92
C TYR A 325 -4.91 9.70 44.57
N SER A 326 -4.93 8.62 43.78
CA SER A 326 -4.39 7.31 44.19
C SER A 326 -3.59 6.70 43.03
N VAL A 327 -2.29 6.52 43.25
CA VAL A 327 -1.39 5.72 42.40
C VAL A 327 -0.82 4.63 43.29
N GLN A 328 -1.16 3.37 43.04
CA GLN A 328 -0.36 2.28 43.59
C GLN A 328 0.85 2.06 42.68
N GLY A 329 2.01 2.53 43.15
CA GLY A 329 3.31 2.20 42.59
C GLY A 329 4.30 3.35 42.65
N ASN A 330 4.91 3.56 43.83
CA ASN A 330 6.09 4.39 44.10
C ASN A 330 6.24 5.69 43.29
N CYS A 331 6.06 6.83 43.96
CA CYS A 331 6.63 8.09 43.48
C CYS A 331 8.12 7.89 43.20
N ILE A 332 8.52 7.91 41.92
CA ILE A 332 9.93 8.08 41.56
C ILE A 332 10.29 9.50 42.00
N PRO A 333 11.27 9.72 42.89
CA PRO A 333 11.72 11.06 43.20
C PRO A 333 12.21 11.71 41.90
N ARG A 334 11.78 12.96 41.61
CA ARG A 334 12.19 13.85 40.49
C ARG A 334 11.21 14.09 39.32
N TYR A 335 9.90 13.88 39.49
CA TYR A 335 8.94 14.38 38.49
C TYR A 335 7.87 15.26 39.14
N ASP A 336 7.91 16.56 38.83
CA ASP A 336 6.78 17.46 39.03
C ASP A 336 5.77 17.21 37.90
N ILE A 337 4.58 16.73 38.25
CA ILE A 337 3.46 16.64 37.30
C ILE A 337 2.80 18.01 37.27
N LEU A 338 3.06 18.80 36.22
CA LEU A 338 2.29 20.01 35.94
C LEU A 338 0.95 19.62 35.30
N PRO A 339 -0.20 20.09 35.82
CA PRO A 339 -1.48 19.89 35.16
C PRO A 339 -1.48 20.63 33.81
N THR A 340 -1.66 19.91 32.72
CA THR A 340 -1.67 20.47 31.35
C THR A 340 -3.05 20.85 30.84
N SER A 341 -4.11 20.78 31.66
CA SER A 341 -5.45 21.20 31.21
C SER A 341 -5.81 22.60 31.71
N SER A 342 -6.02 23.51 30.76
CA SER A 342 -6.78 24.76 30.92
C SER A 342 -8.29 24.54 31.09
N LEU A 343 -8.71 23.41 31.67
CA LEU A 343 -10.12 23.10 31.91
C LEU A 343 -10.52 23.62 33.30
N GLU A 344 -11.46 24.56 33.33
CA GLU A 344 -12.06 25.13 34.56
C GLU A 344 -12.88 24.12 35.40
N LYS A 345 -12.85 22.81 35.13
CA LYS A 345 -13.66 21.80 35.86
C LYS A 345 -12.90 20.49 36.06
N GLY A 346 -12.83 20.07 37.33
CA GLY A 346 -11.91 19.07 37.87
C GLY A 346 -12.14 17.62 37.47
N VAL A 347 -11.07 16.83 37.61
CA VAL A 347 -11.01 15.37 37.44
C VAL A 347 -11.28 14.71 38.80
N CYS A 348 -12.18 13.72 38.84
CA CYS A 348 -12.43 12.90 40.02
C CYS A 348 -11.71 11.55 39.90
N CYS A 349 -11.02 11.11 40.96
CA CYS A 349 -10.30 9.84 41.06
C CYS A 349 -10.81 9.02 42.25
N ILE A 350 -10.85 7.69 42.12
CA ILE A 350 -11.45 6.77 43.09
C ILE A 350 -10.38 6.03 43.91
N LYS A 351 -10.70 5.80 45.19
CA LYS A 351 -9.87 5.22 46.26
C LYS A 351 -9.74 3.70 46.16
N GLY A 352 -8.51 3.17 46.26
CA GLY A 352 -8.23 1.76 46.54
C GLY A 352 -8.46 1.40 48.01
N VAL A 353 -9.12 0.27 48.26
CA VAL A 353 -9.50 -0.19 49.61
C VAL A 353 -8.32 -0.89 50.27
N GLU A 354 -7.54 -0.15 51.06
CA GLU A 354 -6.89 -0.53 52.33
C GLU A 354 -5.77 0.48 52.64
N ALA A 355 -6.03 1.41 53.56
CA ALA A 355 -5.01 2.28 54.13
C ALA A 355 -4.88 1.95 55.62
N VAL A 356 -3.68 1.52 56.04
CA VAL A 356 -3.34 1.43 57.47
C VAL A 356 -3.20 2.88 57.98
N PRO A 357 -3.92 3.29 59.05
CA PRO A 357 -3.87 4.68 59.52
C PRO A 357 -2.46 5.08 59.95
N ASN A 358 -2.10 6.32 59.67
CA ASN A 358 -0.84 6.92 60.09
C ASN A 358 -0.77 6.91 61.64
N PRO A 359 0.23 6.25 62.26
CA PRO A 359 0.32 6.17 63.72
C PRO A 359 0.44 7.55 64.39
N CYS A 360 0.91 8.59 63.68
CA CYS A 360 0.94 9.96 64.21
C CYS A 360 -0.43 10.65 64.30
N GLU A 361 -1.45 10.17 63.57
CA GLU A 361 -2.82 10.71 63.67
C GLU A 361 -3.63 10.05 64.79
N VAL A 362 -3.30 8.81 65.14
CA VAL A 362 -4.06 8.00 66.12
C VAL A 362 -3.40 7.99 67.49
N GLU A 363 -2.07 8.01 67.55
CA GLU A 363 -1.27 8.01 68.79
C GLU A 363 -0.09 9.00 68.67
N PRO A 364 -0.33 10.32 68.79
CA PRO A 364 0.71 11.35 68.59
C PRO A 364 1.84 11.29 69.61
N GLU A 365 1.66 10.59 70.74
CA GLU A 365 2.70 10.38 71.77
C GLU A 365 3.47 9.05 71.61
N SER A 366 3.18 8.29 70.56
CA SER A 366 3.86 7.02 70.26
C SER A 366 5.32 7.28 69.88
N THR A 367 6.25 6.48 70.42
CA THR A 367 7.67 6.49 70.02
C THR A 367 7.90 6.07 68.56
N LYS A 368 6.85 5.64 67.86
CA LYS A 368 6.83 5.38 66.42
C LYS A 368 6.51 6.61 65.57
N CYS A 369 6.12 7.74 66.20
CA CYS A 369 5.96 9.01 65.51
C CYS A 369 7.30 9.76 65.50
N VAL A 370 8.01 9.72 64.38
CA VAL A 370 9.25 10.48 64.16
C VAL A 370 8.98 11.50 63.06
N VAL A 371 8.93 12.79 63.43
CA VAL A 371 8.79 13.90 62.49
C VAL A 371 10.16 14.57 62.36
N ASP A 372 10.95 14.15 61.37
CA ASP A 372 12.19 14.85 61.04
C ASP A 372 11.88 16.12 60.23
N TRP A 373 12.04 17.28 60.87
CA TRP A 373 12.04 18.58 60.20
C TRP A 373 13.36 18.77 59.45
N LEU A 374 13.35 18.69 58.12
CA LEU A 374 14.53 19.05 57.30
C LEU A 374 14.55 20.57 57.03
N PRO A 375 15.64 21.27 57.40
CA PRO A 375 15.82 22.70 57.13
C PRO A 375 16.29 22.95 55.69
N GLN A 376 15.92 24.14 55.19
CA GLN A 376 16.31 24.82 53.94
C GLN A 376 17.54 24.24 53.20
N ASN A 377 17.33 23.75 51.97
CA ASN A 377 18.41 23.34 51.07
C ASN A 377 18.37 24.15 49.75
N PRO A 378 19.35 25.04 49.49
CA PRO A 378 19.37 25.99 48.36
C PRO A 378 19.86 25.40 47.01
N GLU A 379 19.65 24.11 46.72
CA GLU A 379 20.08 23.48 45.45
C GLU A 379 18.98 23.32 44.38
N TYR A 380 17.81 23.93 44.54
CA TYR A 380 16.76 23.92 43.52
C TYR A 380 16.71 25.26 42.77
N VAL A 381 17.67 25.47 41.88
CA VAL A 381 17.62 26.50 40.83
C VAL A 381 17.67 25.80 39.47
N CYS A 382 16.59 25.86 38.70
CA CYS A 382 16.57 25.46 37.30
C CYS A 382 17.25 26.52 36.41
N PRO A 383 18.17 26.16 35.51
CA PRO A 383 18.34 26.87 34.25
C PRO A 383 17.50 26.17 33.18
N ILE A 384 16.42 26.82 32.74
CA ILE A 384 15.70 26.45 31.52
C ILE A 384 16.28 27.31 30.40
N GLU A 385 16.97 26.71 29.42
CA GLU A 385 17.05 27.25 28.06
C GLU A 385 15.90 26.65 27.25
N ILE A 386 15.03 27.51 26.75
CA ILE A 386 13.89 27.16 25.90
C ILE A 386 14.39 27.13 24.45
N ASP A 387 14.31 25.99 23.78
CA ASP A 387 14.45 25.91 22.32
C ASP A 387 13.17 26.44 21.66
N VAL A 388 13.26 27.66 21.15
CA VAL A 388 12.16 28.41 20.50
C VAL A 388 12.06 28.13 19.00
N SER A 389 12.74 27.11 18.46
CA SER A 389 12.75 26.84 17.02
C SER A 389 11.43 26.24 16.47
N ALA A 390 10.47 25.86 17.33
CA ALA A 390 9.20 25.26 16.91
C ALA A 390 8.04 26.25 16.70
N TYR A 391 8.20 27.54 17.02
CA TYR A 391 7.16 28.56 16.79
C TYR A 391 7.55 29.47 15.63
N SER A 392 7.40 28.98 14.40
CA SER A 392 7.34 29.84 13.22
C SER A 392 5.93 29.84 12.63
N ASN A 393 5.42 31.06 12.49
CA ASN A 393 4.27 31.49 11.69
C ASN A 393 2.87 31.35 12.31
N GLY A 394 2.47 32.43 13.00
CA GLY A 394 1.23 33.11 12.59
C GLY A 394 0.07 33.09 13.57
N CYS A 395 0.18 33.83 14.69
CA CYS A 395 -0.93 34.62 15.24
C CYS A 395 -0.37 35.67 16.24
N ASN A 396 -0.11 36.87 15.71
CA ASN A 396 -0.09 38.14 16.43
C ASN A 396 -1.57 38.50 16.74
N ALA A 397 -1.99 39.26 17.74
CA ALA A 397 -1.33 40.14 18.69
C ALA A 397 -2.30 40.40 19.85
N ASN A 398 -1.74 40.83 20.99
CA ASN A 398 -2.27 41.88 21.88
C ASN A 398 -3.76 42.14 21.85
N GLU A 399 -4.47 41.63 22.85
CA GLU A 399 -5.64 42.33 23.35
C GLU A 399 -5.96 41.82 24.77
N TRP A 400 -6.23 42.76 25.70
CA TRP A 400 -6.82 42.60 27.05
C TRP A 400 -5.86 42.42 28.25
N PHE A 401 -5.03 43.44 28.49
CA PHE A 401 -4.81 43.93 29.86
C PHE A 401 -5.16 45.41 29.91
N ASN A 402 -6.32 45.74 30.46
CA ASN A 402 -6.55 47.06 31.04
C ASN A 402 -7.72 47.00 32.04
N THR A 403 -7.39 46.90 33.33
CA THR A 403 -8.01 47.72 34.38
C THR A 403 -7.16 47.63 35.64
N SER A 404 -6.40 48.70 35.84
CA SER A 404 -6.07 49.25 37.16
C SER A 404 -7.30 49.34 38.07
N GLY A 405 -7.16 48.94 39.33
CA GLY A 405 -8.18 49.15 40.36
C GLY A 405 -7.58 48.97 41.75
N THR A 406 -7.19 50.08 42.36
CA THR A 406 -6.70 50.21 43.73
C THR A 406 -7.79 49.94 44.76
N ILE A 407 -7.31 49.50 45.92
CA ILE A 407 -7.91 49.35 47.24
C ILE A 407 -8.85 50.52 47.63
N GLU A 408 -10.02 50.17 48.19
CA GLU A 408 -10.55 50.72 49.45
C GLU A 408 -10.91 49.57 50.39
#